data_AF-A0A7Y1TLK1-F1
#
_entry.id   AF-A0A7Y1TLK1-F1
#
_cell.length_a   1.000
_cell.length_b   1.000
_cell.length_c   1.000
_cell.angle_alpha   90.00
_cell.angle_beta   90.00
_cell.angle_gamma   90.00
#
_symmetry.space_group_name_H-M   'P 1'
#
loop_
_entity.id
_entity.type
_entity.pdbx_description
1 polymer ?
#
loop_
_entity_poly.entity_id
_entity_poly.type
_entity_poly.pdbx_seq_one_letter_code
_entity_poly.pdbx_strand_id
1 'polypeptide(L)'
;MEEEDKKVEVEFEIQKEQVKKEFTGFLGSVKRFLKDLLEIRHDTNKEGTIQQIKDGISMKGHTAWILVFSITIASIGLNANSAAVVIGAMLISPLMGPILGVGMSIGINDIDTLKRSLTNLGVMIGLSLMTSFLFFSIPLFQDATPELLARVRPD
;
A
#
# COMPACT_ATOMS: atom_id res chain seq x y z
N MET A 1 64.57 12.75 -26.47
CA MET A 1 63.26 12.24 -26.93
C MET A 1 62.85 11.00 -26.13
N GLU A 2 63.72 9.99 -25.92
CA GLU A 2 63.37 8.77 -25.14
C GLU A 2 63.15 8.96 -23.62
N GLU A 3 63.77 9.95 -22.96
CA GLU A 3 63.59 10.18 -21.50
C GLU A 3 62.31 10.95 -21.14
N GLU A 4 61.76 11.76 -22.06
CA GLU A 4 60.48 12.47 -21.87
C GLU A 4 59.30 11.50 -22.02
N ASP A 5 59.33 10.61 -23.02
CA ASP A 5 58.29 9.59 -23.21
C ASP A 5 58.16 8.64 -22.00
N LYS A 6 59.29 8.20 -21.42
CA LYS A 6 59.27 7.35 -20.21
C LYS A 6 58.70 8.06 -18.98
N LYS A 7 58.90 9.38 -18.83
CA LYS A 7 58.30 10.13 -17.72
C LYS A 7 56.79 10.28 -17.89
N VAL A 8 56.33 10.56 -19.12
CA VAL A 8 54.91 10.65 -19.44
C VAL A 8 54.22 9.30 -19.25
N GLU A 9 54.88 8.19 -19.61
CA GLU A 9 54.35 6.84 -19.45
C GLU A 9 54.23 6.42 -17.97
N VAL A 10 55.23 6.77 -17.15
CA VAL A 10 55.21 6.54 -15.68
C VAL A 10 54.15 7.42 -14.99
N GLU A 11 54.00 8.67 -15.39
CA GLU A 11 53.00 9.59 -14.83
C GLU A 11 51.56 9.19 -15.22
N PHE A 12 51.40 8.58 -16.40
CA PHE A 12 50.12 8.03 -16.86
C PHE A 12 49.73 6.73 -16.14
N GLU A 13 50.69 5.85 -15.85
CA GLU A 13 50.48 4.63 -15.05
C GLU A 13 50.10 4.96 -13.60
N ILE A 14 50.77 5.95 -12.98
CA ILE A 14 50.45 6.41 -11.61
C ILE A 14 49.02 6.97 -11.53
N GLN A 15 48.59 7.76 -12.53
CA GLN A 15 47.22 8.28 -12.59
C GLN A 15 46.17 7.16 -12.73
N LYS A 16 46.42 6.14 -13.56
CA LYS A 16 45.53 4.97 -13.68
C LYS A 16 45.41 4.19 -12.38
N GLU A 17 46.50 4.05 -11.63
CA GLU A 17 46.51 3.34 -10.36
C GLU A 17 45.71 4.09 -9.28
N GLN A 18 45.81 5.43 -9.25
CA GLN A 18 45.02 6.28 -8.35
C GLN A 18 43.52 6.22 -8.67
N VAL A 19 43.15 6.29 -9.96
CA VAL A 19 41.75 6.16 -10.40
C VAL A 19 41.18 4.78 -10.01
N LYS A 20 41.93 3.68 -10.19
CA LYS A 20 41.49 2.34 -9.74
C LYS A 20 41.26 2.27 -8.23
N LYS A 21 42.12 2.91 -7.43
CA LYS A 21 41.98 2.98 -5.96
C LYS A 21 40.75 3.78 -5.54
N GLU A 22 40.46 4.90 -6.19
CA GLU A 22 39.24 5.67 -5.91
C GLU A 22 37.97 4.89 -6.29
N PHE A 23 37.95 4.25 -7.47
CA PHE A 23 36.80 3.44 -7.90
C PHE A 23 36.54 2.24 -6.98
N THR A 24 37.59 1.58 -6.49
CA THR A 24 37.45 0.45 -5.55
C THR A 24 37.02 0.91 -4.15
N GLY A 25 37.51 2.06 -3.67
CA GLY A 25 37.03 2.69 -2.44
C GLY A 25 35.56 3.12 -2.53
N PHE A 26 35.16 3.69 -3.67
CA PHE A 26 33.78 4.06 -3.95
C PHE A 26 32.84 2.83 -3.97
N LEU A 27 33.24 1.73 -4.63
CA LEU A 27 32.49 0.47 -4.62
C LEU A 27 32.31 -0.10 -3.20
N GLY A 28 33.34 0.01 -2.37
CA GLY A 28 33.28 -0.39 -0.97
C GLY A 28 32.28 0.43 -0.14
N SER A 29 32.27 1.74 -0.34
CA SER A 29 31.35 2.67 0.34
C SER A 29 29.90 2.47 -0.11
N VAL A 30 29.65 2.25 -1.40
CA VAL A 30 28.32 1.91 -1.93
C VAL A 30 27.82 0.59 -1.34
N LYS A 31 28.69 -0.43 -1.24
CA LYS A 31 28.33 -1.72 -0.61
C LYS A 31 28.00 -1.58 0.87
N ARG A 32 28.71 -0.71 1.60
CA ARG A 32 28.42 -0.41 3.01
C ARG A 32 27.09 0.32 3.15
N PHE A 33 26.86 1.35 2.36
CA PHE A 33 25.61 2.10 2.35
C PHE A 33 24.39 1.21 2.01
N LEU A 34 24.52 0.31 1.04
CA LEU A 34 23.48 -0.69 0.72
C LEU A 34 23.25 -1.67 1.89
N LYS A 35 24.31 -2.09 2.59
CA LYS A 35 24.19 -2.98 3.74
C LYS A 35 23.50 -2.28 4.92
N ASP A 36 23.87 -1.02 5.17
CA ASP A 36 23.31 -0.20 6.25
C ASP A 36 21.84 0.17 5.95
N LEU A 37 21.50 0.49 4.68
CA LEU A 37 20.11 0.68 4.24
C LEU A 37 19.26 -0.59 4.36
N LEU A 38 19.85 -1.76 4.09
CA LEU A 38 19.15 -3.05 4.24
C LEU A 38 18.99 -3.46 5.71
N GLU A 39 19.71 -2.81 6.64
CA GLU A 39 19.67 -3.09 8.07
C GLU A 39 18.45 -2.42 8.76
N ILE A 40 17.24 -2.78 8.32
CA ILE A 40 15.94 -2.23 8.80
C ILE A 40 15.57 -2.70 10.23
N ARG A 41 16.37 -3.60 10.81
CA ARG A 41 16.04 -4.31 12.05
C ARG A 41 15.94 -3.39 13.28
N HIS A 42 16.61 -2.25 13.26
CA HIS A 42 16.69 -1.35 14.41
C HIS A 42 15.58 -0.27 14.47
N ASP A 43 14.91 0.00 13.34
CA ASP A 43 13.80 0.99 13.22
C ASP A 43 12.40 0.36 13.24
N THR A 44 12.30 -0.95 13.50
CA THR A 44 11.00 -1.64 13.50
C THR A 44 10.28 -1.46 14.85
N ASN A 45 9.47 -0.41 14.98
CA ASN A 45 8.62 -0.18 16.15
C ASN A 45 7.35 -1.06 16.13
N LYS A 46 7.46 -2.28 16.65
CA LYS A 46 6.35 -3.24 16.73
C LYS A 46 5.18 -2.71 17.54
N GLU A 47 5.44 -2.11 18.71
CA GLU A 47 4.38 -1.62 19.61
C GLU A 47 3.59 -0.48 18.98
N GLY A 48 4.27 0.44 18.30
CA GLY A 48 3.65 1.53 17.56
C GLY A 48 2.74 1.04 16.43
N THR A 49 3.19 0.07 15.63
CA THR A 49 2.36 -0.54 14.57
C THR A 49 1.15 -1.25 15.15
N ILE A 50 1.32 -1.99 16.24
CA ILE A 50 0.22 -2.68 16.93
C ILE A 50 -0.83 -1.67 17.39
N GLN A 51 -0.41 -0.57 18.00
CA GLN A 51 -1.33 0.47 18.47
C GLN A 51 -2.07 1.16 17.31
N GLN A 52 -1.35 1.49 16.22
CA GLN A 52 -1.96 2.08 15.02
C GLN A 52 -3.06 1.19 14.42
N ILE A 53 -2.82 -0.13 14.36
CA ILE A 53 -3.84 -1.08 13.87
C ILE A 53 -5.02 -1.12 14.84
N LYS A 54 -4.77 -1.19 16.16
CA LYS A 54 -5.82 -1.19 17.20
C LYS A 54 -6.69 0.07 17.15
N ASP A 55 -6.10 1.23 16.94
CA ASP A 55 -6.83 2.49 16.83
C ASP A 55 -7.67 2.56 15.54
N GLY A 56 -7.20 1.92 14.47
CA GLY A 56 -7.89 1.82 13.18
C GLY A 56 -9.06 0.83 13.15
N ILE A 57 -9.17 -0.08 14.11
CA ILE A 57 -10.28 -1.04 14.20
C ILE A 57 -11.59 -0.37 14.63
N SER A 58 -11.51 0.72 15.41
CA SER A 58 -12.68 1.34 16.02
C SER A 58 -13.52 2.11 15.01
N MET A 59 -14.79 1.73 14.88
CA MET A 59 -15.78 2.47 14.10
C MET A 59 -16.18 3.76 14.81
N LYS A 60 -15.67 4.90 14.32
CA LYS A 60 -16.20 6.23 14.65
C LYS A 60 -17.32 6.58 13.67
N GLY A 61 -18.35 7.31 14.10
CA GLY A 61 -19.51 7.64 13.25
C GLY A 61 -19.14 8.30 11.91
N HIS A 62 -18.10 9.14 11.89
CA HIS A 62 -17.58 9.76 10.67
C HIS A 62 -17.09 8.73 9.64
N THR A 63 -16.46 7.65 10.10
CA THR A 63 -15.96 6.56 9.27
C THR A 63 -17.10 5.83 8.55
N ALA A 64 -18.23 5.64 9.23
CA ALA A 64 -19.43 5.05 8.64
C ALA A 64 -20.02 5.93 7.52
N TRP A 65 -20.07 7.25 7.72
CA TRP A 65 -20.50 8.19 6.68
C TRP A 65 -19.59 8.19 5.46
N ILE A 66 -18.27 8.16 5.67
CA ILE A 66 -17.29 8.03 4.57
C ILE A 66 -17.53 6.73 3.79
N LEU A 67 -17.81 5.63 4.49
CA LEU A 67 -18.14 4.35 3.85
C LEU A 67 -19.40 4.44 2.99
N VAL A 68 -20.48 5.06 3.48
CA VAL A 68 -21.73 5.29 2.70
C VAL A 68 -21.44 6.09 1.43
N PHE A 69 -20.65 7.16 1.52
CA PHE A 69 -20.30 7.97 0.36
C PHE A 69 -19.40 7.21 -0.62
N SER A 70 -18.42 6.46 -0.13
CA SER A 70 -17.55 5.61 -0.95
C SER A 70 -18.37 4.62 -1.78
N ILE A 71 -19.35 3.96 -1.17
CA ILE A 71 -20.20 2.98 -1.87
C ILE A 71 -21.10 3.66 -2.89
N THR A 72 -21.71 4.80 -2.52
CA THR A 72 -22.53 5.57 -3.46
C THR A 72 -21.71 5.98 -4.69
N ILE A 73 -20.49 6.49 -4.49
CA ILE A 73 -19.58 6.87 -5.57
C ILE A 73 -19.18 5.65 -6.41
N ALA A 74 -18.90 4.50 -5.77
CA ALA A 74 -18.59 3.26 -6.47
C ALA A 74 -19.76 2.79 -7.34
N SER A 75 -20.99 2.83 -6.82
CA SER A 75 -22.21 2.48 -7.58
C SER A 75 -22.45 3.41 -8.76
N ILE A 76 -22.25 4.73 -8.58
CA ILE A 76 -22.29 5.70 -9.67
C ILE A 76 -21.19 5.41 -10.70
N GLY A 77 -19.97 5.13 -10.27
CA GLY A 77 -18.85 4.80 -11.15
C GLY A 77 -19.08 3.54 -11.98
N LEU A 78 -19.71 2.52 -11.40
CA LEU A 78 -20.14 1.32 -12.11
C LEU A 78 -21.22 1.63 -13.15
N ASN A 79 -22.24 2.42 -12.79
CA ASN A 79 -23.29 2.85 -13.73
C ASN A 79 -22.77 3.78 -14.84
N ALA A 80 -21.73 4.56 -14.57
CA ALA A 80 -21.07 5.43 -15.55
C ALA A 80 -19.97 4.72 -16.35
N ASN A 81 -19.80 3.40 -16.18
CA ASN A 81 -18.76 2.60 -16.83
C ASN A 81 -17.34 3.18 -16.67
N SER A 82 -17.04 3.72 -15.47
CA SER A 82 -15.77 4.40 -15.18
C SER A 82 -14.99 3.67 -14.09
N ALA A 83 -14.06 2.81 -14.51
CA ALA A 83 -13.13 2.12 -13.62
C ALA A 83 -12.34 3.10 -12.73
N ALA A 84 -11.96 4.26 -13.26
CA ALA A 84 -11.21 5.28 -12.51
C ALA A 84 -11.97 5.76 -11.25
N VAL A 85 -13.29 5.96 -11.35
CA VAL A 85 -14.13 6.35 -10.21
C VAL A 85 -14.27 5.21 -9.21
N VAL A 86 -14.41 3.97 -9.69
CA VAL A 86 -14.50 2.78 -8.83
C VAL A 86 -13.21 2.57 -8.03
N ILE A 87 -12.04 2.72 -8.66
CA ILE A 87 -10.75 2.64 -7.96
C ILE A 87 -10.60 3.81 -6.97
N GLY A 88 -11.02 5.02 -7.35
CA GLY A 88 -11.01 6.17 -6.43
C GLY A 88 -11.82 5.93 -5.15
N ALA A 89 -12.98 5.30 -5.27
CA ALA A 89 -13.80 4.92 -4.11
C ALA A 89 -13.09 3.90 -3.19
N MET A 90 -12.31 2.97 -3.75
CA MET A 90 -11.53 1.99 -2.97
C MET A 90 -10.45 2.66 -2.12
N LEU A 91 -9.78 3.69 -2.63
CA LEU A 91 -8.71 4.42 -1.91
C LEU A 91 -9.22 5.17 -0.67
N ILE A 92 -10.48 5.60 -0.69
CA ILE A 92 -11.11 6.36 0.40
C ILE A 92 -11.74 5.43 1.44
N SER A 93 -11.88 4.14 1.13
CA SER A 93 -12.65 3.21 1.95
C SER A 93 -11.94 2.87 3.28
N PRO A 94 -12.58 3.10 4.44
CA PRO A 94 -11.96 2.86 5.74
C PRO A 94 -11.99 1.39 6.18
N LEU A 95 -12.37 0.46 5.30
CA LEU A 95 -12.44 -0.98 5.60
C LEU A 95 -11.08 -1.60 5.95
N MET A 96 -9.97 -0.96 5.55
CA MET A 96 -8.62 -1.49 5.75
C MET A 96 -8.27 -1.69 7.23
N GLY A 97 -8.76 -0.83 8.13
CA GLY A 97 -8.46 -0.91 9.56
C GLY A 97 -8.90 -2.24 10.19
N PRO A 98 -10.20 -2.58 10.15
CA PRO A 98 -10.68 -3.86 10.69
C PRO A 98 -10.10 -5.09 9.99
N ILE A 99 -9.84 -5.05 8.69
CA ILE A 99 -9.23 -6.18 7.95
C ILE A 99 -7.80 -6.45 8.45
N LEU A 100 -6.98 -5.39 8.57
CA LEU A 100 -5.63 -5.49 9.14
C LEU A 100 -5.68 -5.92 10.60
N GLY A 101 -6.67 -5.43 11.36
CA GLY A 101 -6.93 -5.83 12.74
C GLY A 101 -7.18 -7.33 12.90
N VAL A 102 -8.00 -7.92 12.03
CA VAL A 102 -8.23 -9.38 12.01
C VAL A 102 -6.93 -10.15 11.71
N GLY A 103 -6.20 -9.77 10.65
CA GLY A 103 -4.96 -10.47 10.30
C GLY A 103 -3.89 -10.38 11.39
N MET A 104 -3.73 -9.18 11.96
CA MET A 104 -2.77 -8.92 13.03
C MET A 104 -3.15 -9.67 14.30
N SER A 105 -4.40 -9.63 14.73
CA SER A 105 -4.87 -10.34 15.93
C SER A 105 -4.75 -11.86 15.82
N ILE A 106 -4.93 -12.44 14.63
CA ILE A 106 -4.63 -13.87 14.39
C ILE A 106 -3.12 -14.11 14.52
N GLY A 107 -2.28 -13.24 13.97
CA GLY A 107 -0.82 -13.38 14.02
C GLY A 107 -0.23 -13.27 15.43
N ILE A 108 -0.81 -12.45 16.30
CA ILE A 108 -0.38 -12.28 17.70
C ILE A 108 -1.23 -13.04 18.73
N ASN A 109 -2.22 -13.80 18.26
CA ASN A 109 -3.19 -14.54 19.09
C ASN A 109 -3.93 -13.66 20.14
N ASP A 110 -4.35 -12.46 19.73
CA ASP A 110 -5.10 -11.51 20.56
C ASP A 110 -6.61 -11.63 20.26
N ILE A 111 -7.27 -12.54 21.00
CA ILE A 111 -8.69 -12.89 20.77
C ILE A 111 -9.64 -11.71 21.04
N ASP A 112 -9.30 -10.82 21.97
CA ASP A 112 -10.10 -9.63 22.27
C ASP A 112 -10.12 -8.65 21.09
N THR A 113 -8.94 -8.39 20.52
CA THR A 113 -8.79 -7.55 19.33
C THR A 113 -9.43 -8.22 18.10
N LEU A 114 -9.32 -9.54 17.99
CA LEU A 114 -9.94 -10.32 16.92
C LEU A 114 -11.46 -10.17 16.92
N LYS A 115 -12.12 -10.36 18.06
CA LYS A 115 -13.58 -10.21 18.19
C LYS A 115 -14.03 -8.80 17.86
N ARG A 116 -13.33 -7.78 18.37
CA ARG A 116 -13.64 -6.37 18.06
C ARG A 116 -13.50 -6.07 16.56
N SER A 117 -12.45 -6.58 15.92
CA SER A 117 -12.21 -6.38 14.50
C SER A 117 -13.26 -7.09 13.64
N LEU A 118 -13.61 -8.32 13.99
CA LEU A 118 -14.67 -9.09 13.30
C LEU A 118 -16.04 -8.42 13.42
N THR A 119 -16.43 -7.97 14.62
CA THR A 119 -17.72 -7.29 14.81
C THR A 119 -17.77 -5.98 14.01
N ASN A 120 -16.71 -5.15 14.04
CA ASN A 120 -16.67 -3.92 13.26
C ASN A 120 -16.68 -4.19 11.76
N LEU A 121 -15.91 -5.18 11.29
CA LEU A 121 -15.92 -5.61 9.89
C LEU A 121 -17.31 -6.08 9.45
N GLY A 122 -17.97 -6.90 10.26
CA GLY A 122 -19.33 -7.37 10.00
C GLY A 122 -20.34 -6.22 9.91
N VAL A 123 -20.26 -5.24 10.83
CA VAL A 123 -21.11 -4.03 10.78
C VAL A 123 -20.84 -3.22 9.51
N MET A 124 -19.57 -3.04 9.11
CA MET A 124 -19.22 -2.31 7.90
C MET A 124 -19.71 -3.03 6.64
N ILE A 125 -19.59 -4.35 6.56
CA ILE A 125 -20.12 -5.15 5.44
C ILE A 125 -21.65 -5.07 5.40
N GLY A 126 -22.31 -5.20 6.56
CA GLY A 126 -23.77 -5.08 6.63
C GLY A 126 -24.25 -3.71 6.17
N LEU A 127 -23.61 -2.65 6.65
CA LEU A 127 -23.89 -1.28 6.24
C LEU A 127 -23.62 -1.06 4.76
N SER A 128 -22.54 -1.66 4.23
CA SER A 128 -22.18 -1.48 2.83
C SER A 128 -23.15 -2.15 1.86
N LEU A 129 -23.54 -3.38 2.17
CA LEU A 129 -24.56 -4.11 1.43
C LEU A 129 -25.91 -3.39 1.51
N MET A 130 -26.28 -2.89 2.69
CA MET A 130 -27.52 -2.13 2.87
C MET A 130 -27.53 -0.85 2.03
N THR A 131 -26.45 -0.07 2.03
CA THR A 131 -26.35 1.16 1.22
C THR A 131 -26.40 0.86 -0.28
N SER A 132 -25.63 -0.13 -0.74
CA SER A 132 -25.61 -0.51 -2.16
C SER A 132 -26.98 -1.04 -2.61
N PHE A 133 -27.61 -1.88 -1.78
CA PHE A 133 -28.95 -2.38 -2.04
C PHE A 133 -29.97 -1.24 -2.14
N LEU A 134 -29.95 -0.28 -1.21
CA LEU A 134 -30.83 0.90 -1.29
C LEU A 134 -30.59 1.71 -2.57
N PHE A 135 -29.34 1.90 -2.96
CA PHE A 135 -28.98 2.64 -4.17
C PHE A 135 -29.52 1.99 -5.45
N PHE A 136 -29.31 0.68 -5.62
CA PHE A 136 -29.77 -0.08 -6.78
C PHE A 136 -31.29 -0.38 -6.77
N SER A 137 -31.92 -0.34 -5.60
CA SER A 137 -33.38 -0.49 -5.48
C SER A 137 -34.15 0.70 -6.10
N ILE A 138 -33.51 1.86 -6.23
CA ILE A 138 -34.11 3.02 -6.91
C ILE A 138 -34.07 2.78 -8.43
N PRO A 139 -35.22 2.80 -9.14
CA PRO A 139 -35.33 2.40 -10.55
C PRO A 139 -34.68 3.35 -11.58
N LEU A 140 -33.78 4.23 -11.14
CA LEU A 140 -33.06 5.20 -11.99
C LEU A 140 -31.80 4.62 -12.66
N PHE A 141 -31.28 3.48 -12.19
CA PHE A 141 -29.93 2.99 -12.54
C PHE A 141 -29.91 1.50 -12.93
N GLN A 142 -30.76 1.10 -13.90
CA GLN A 142 -30.96 -0.31 -14.26
C GLN A 142 -30.22 -0.78 -15.52
N ASP A 143 -29.44 0.08 -16.17
CA ASP A 143 -28.71 -0.32 -17.37
C ASP A 143 -27.45 -1.12 -17.00
N ALA A 144 -27.35 -2.35 -17.51
CA ALA A 144 -26.20 -3.21 -17.29
C ALA A 144 -24.98 -2.68 -18.06
N THR A 145 -24.04 -2.06 -17.34
CA THR A 145 -22.79 -1.57 -17.94
C THR A 145 -21.76 -2.67 -18.17
N PRO A 146 -20.86 -2.51 -19.15
CA PRO A 146 -19.74 -3.44 -19.39
C PRO A 146 -18.90 -3.72 -18.15
N GLU A 147 -18.60 -2.71 -17.32
CA GLU A 147 -17.87 -2.88 -16.05
C GLU A 147 -18.61 -3.78 -15.04
N LEU A 148 -19.95 -3.72 -15.00
CA LEU A 148 -20.75 -4.63 -14.17
C LEU A 148 -20.70 -6.05 -14.72
N LEU A 149 -20.88 -6.21 -16.04
CA LEU A 149 -20.88 -7.51 -16.72
C LEU A 149 -19.53 -8.22 -16.61
N ALA A 150 -18.42 -7.48 -16.68
CA ALA A 150 -17.07 -8.01 -16.53
C ALA A 150 -16.81 -8.62 -15.14
N ARG A 151 -17.62 -8.28 -14.13
CA ARG A 151 -17.46 -8.79 -12.75
C ARG A 151 -18.44 -9.91 -12.38
N VAL A 152 -19.32 -10.31 -13.31
CA VAL A 152 -20.28 -11.43 -13.12
C VAL A 152 -20.08 -12.60 -14.07
N ARG A 153 -19.14 -12.51 -15.01
CA ARG A 153 -18.77 -13.63 -15.89
C ARG A 153 -17.27 -13.92 -15.76
N PRO A 154 -16.88 -15.17 -15.51
CA PRO A 154 -15.49 -15.59 -15.71
C PRO A 154 -15.19 -15.69 -17.21
N ASP A 155 -14.01 -15.22 -17.62
CA ASP A 155 -13.43 -15.50 -18.95
C ASP A 155 -12.96 -16.96 -19.07
#